data_AF-A1UQD3-F1
#
_entry.id   AF-A1UQD3-F1
#
_cell.length_a   1.000
_cell.length_b   1.000
_cell.length_c   1.000
_cell.angle_alpha   90.00
_cell.angle_beta   90.00
_cell.angle_gamma   90.00
#
_symmetry.space_group_name_H-M   'P 1'
#
loop_
_entity.id
_entity.type
_entity.pdbx_description
1 polymer ?
#
loop_
_entity_poly.entity_id
_entity_poly.type
_entity_poly.pdbx_seq_one_letter_code
_entity_poly.pdbx_strand_id
1 'polypeptide(L)'
;MRLGLMLVTDDAEGVVLPMHTSRRSTAATNLFTVKDLAEASGLPQPVIAQLVPRTDTAAGILYTAAQRQYAVDIAVELRSRRT
;
A
#
# COMPACT_ATOMS: atom_id res chain seq x y z
N MET A 1 -39.77 22.80 14.22
CA MET A 1 -38.55 22.00 13.99
C MET A 1 -37.33 22.88 14.26
N ARG A 2 -36.21 22.25 14.66
CA ARG A 2 -35.12 22.77 15.49
C ARG A 2 -34.21 23.82 14.82
N LEU A 3 -33.57 24.61 15.70
CA LEU A 3 -32.48 25.58 15.55
C LEU A 3 -31.26 25.09 14.76
N GLY A 4 -30.45 26.07 14.30
CA GLY A 4 -28.99 25.94 14.14
C GLY A 4 -28.44 27.05 13.22
N LEU A 5 -28.27 28.27 13.71
CA LEU A 5 -27.03 28.82 14.29
C LEU A 5 -25.84 28.87 13.31
N MET A 6 -25.63 30.09 12.82
CA MET A 6 -24.42 30.82 12.39
C MET A 6 -23.02 30.24 12.69
N LEU A 7 -22.16 30.24 11.66
CA LEU A 7 -20.70 30.51 11.64
C LEU A 7 -20.41 31.10 10.24
N VAL A 8 -20.28 32.42 10.02
CA VAL A 8 -19.12 33.32 10.22
C VAL A 8 -17.82 32.80 9.58
N THR A 9 -17.45 33.50 8.49
CA THR A 9 -16.12 33.76 7.89
C THR A 9 -15.36 32.54 7.33
N ASP A 10 -14.64 32.60 6.22
CA ASP A 10 -13.90 33.73 5.64
C ASP A 10 -13.61 33.40 4.16
N ASP A 11 -13.69 34.40 3.30
CA ASP A 11 -13.14 34.36 1.94
C ASP A 11 -11.63 34.09 1.99
N ALA A 12 -11.15 32.99 1.39
CA ALA A 12 -9.83 32.96 0.76
C ALA A 12 -9.65 31.70 -0.09
N GLU A 13 -9.58 31.93 -1.40
CA GLU A 13 -8.50 31.46 -2.27
C GLU A 13 -8.16 29.96 -2.22
N GLY A 14 -8.41 29.24 -3.32
CA GLY A 14 -7.69 27.98 -3.46
C GLY A 14 -8.03 27.08 -4.63
N VAL A 15 -7.49 27.44 -5.79
CA VAL A 15 -7.07 26.51 -6.85
C VAL A 15 -8.19 25.90 -7.70
N VAL A 16 -8.42 26.53 -8.85
CA VAL A 16 -8.87 25.83 -10.07
C VAL A 16 -7.79 24.82 -10.48
N LEU A 17 -7.95 23.56 -10.06
CA LEU A 17 -7.19 22.45 -10.63
C LEU A 17 -7.75 22.16 -12.02
N PRO A 18 -6.94 22.16 -13.09
CA PRO A 18 -7.45 21.89 -14.42
C PRO A 18 -7.95 20.45 -14.49
N MET A 19 -9.00 20.27 -15.29
CA MET A 19 -9.73 19.02 -15.52
C MET A 19 -8.88 17.98 -16.30
N HIS A 20 -7.67 17.67 -15.83
CA HIS A 20 -7.02 16.42 -16.14
C HIS A 20 -7.66 15.35 -15.25
N THR A 21 -8.84 14.94 -15.67
CA THR A 21 -9.31 13.57 -15.50
C THR A 21 -8.37 12.63 -16.28
N SER A 22 -7.09 12.63 -15.93
CA SER A 22 -6.14 11.61 -16.33
C SER A 22 -6.30 10.50 -15.31
N ARG A 23 -7.35 9.72 -15.55
CA ARG A 23 -7.46 8.28 -15.31
C ARG A 23 -6.65 7.85 -14.08
N ARG A 24 -7.35 7.58 -12.97
CA ARG A 24 -6.86 6.62 -11.96
C ARG A 24 -6.21 5.50 -12.74
N SER A 25 -4.89 5.49 -12.75
CA SER A 25 -4.14 4.49 -13.50
C SER A 25 -4.68 3.20 -12.93
N THR A 26 -5.36 2.42 -13.76
CA THR A 26 -5.56 1.00 -13.50
C THR A 26 -4.14 0.45 -13.58
N ALA A 27 -3.35 0.72 -12.54
CA ALA A 27 -2.01 0.23 -12.40
C ALA A 27 -2.15 -1.25 -12.68
N ALA A 28 -1.49 -1.73 -13.74
CA ALA A 28 -1.40 -3.15 -13.96
C ALA A 28 -1.04 -3.74 -12.60
N THR A 29 -1.96 -4.53 -12.02
CA THR A 29 -1.78 -5.04 -10.67
C THR A 29 -0.62 -6.02 -10.76
N ASN A 30 0.60 -5.51 -10.57
CA ASN A 30 1.80 -6.32 -10.56
C ASN A 30 1.67 -7.22 -9.34
N LEU A 31 1.33 -8.48 -9.62
CA LEU A 31 1.28 -9.56 -8.65
C LEU A 31 2.65 -10.23 -8.64
N PHE A 32 3.09 -10.61 -7.45
CA PHE A 32 4.41 -11.14 -7.16
C PHE A 32 4.27 -12.53 -6.55
N THR A 33 5.20 -13.41 -6.88
CA THR A 33 5.32 -14.73 -6.23
C THR A 33 6.03 -14.61 -4.88
N VAL A 34 5.95 -15.66 -4.07
CA VAL A 34 6.76 -15.74 -2.83
C VAL A 34 8.27 -15.65 -3.12
N LYS A 35 8.72 -16.09 -4.30
CA LYS A 35 10.10 -15.99 -4.75
C LYS A 35 10.50 -14.52 -4.95
N ASP A 36 9.67 -13.73 -5.63
CA ASP A 36 9.91 -12.31 -5.86
C ASP A 36 10.00 -11.52 -4.54
N LEU A 37 9.19 -11.91 -3.53
CA LEU A 37 9.27 -11.35 -2.18
C LEU A 37 10.58 -11.74 -1.48
N ALA A 38 11.03 -12.98 -1.62
CA ALA A 38 12.29 -13.46 -1.04
C ALA A 38 13.50 -12.72 -1.65
N GLU A 39 13.49 -12.51 -2.95
CA GLU A 39 14.53 -11.74 -3.64
C GLU A 39 14.52 -10.26 -3.21
N ALA A 40 13.34 -9.65 -3.04
CA ALA A 40 13.23 -8.25 -2.65
C ALA A 40 13.62 -7.99 -1.19
N SER A 41 13.17 -8.84 -0.27
CA SER A 41 13.36 -8.67 1.17
C SER A 41 14.66 -9.29 1.70
N GLY A 42 15.24 -10.24 0.96
CA GLY A 42 16.35 -11.08 1.43
C GLY A 42 15.93 -12.08 2.52
N LEU A 43 14.63 -12.23 2.79
CA LEU A 43 14.12 -13.19 3.78
C LEU A 43 13.89 -14.57 3.13
N PRO A 44 14.08 -15.68 3.87
CA PRO A 44 13.72 -17.01 3.39
C PRO A 44 12.21 -17.13 3.10
N GLN A 45 11.84 -17.85 2.04
CA GLN A 45 10.42 -18.06 1.68
C GLN A 45 9.54 -18.57 2.85
N PRO A 46 9.99 -19.52 3.71
CA PRO A 46 9.20 -19.94 4.87
C PRO A 46 8.94 -18.82 5.88
N VAL A 47 9.85 -17.85 6.01
CA VAL A 47 9.67 -16.69 6.90
C VAL A 47 8.63 -15.74 6.30
N ILE A 48 8.71 -15.47 5.00
CA ILE A 48 7.72 -14.64 4.29
C ILE A 48 6.32 -15.25 4.40
N ALA A 49 6.20 -16.57 4.20
CA ALA A 49 4.94 -17.29 4.31
C ALA A 49 4.28 -17.19 5.70
N GLN A 50 5.05 -16.92 6.75
CA GLN A 50 4.56 -16.75 8.12
C GLN A 50 4.22 -15.29 8.44
N LEU A 51 4.97 -14.34 7.90
CA LEU A 51 4.88 -12.93 8.29
C LEU A 51 4.06 -12.07 7.34
N VAL A 52 3.96 -12.45 6.07
CA VAL A 52 3.23 -11.69 5.05
C VAL A 52 1.88 -12.37 4.80
N PRO A 53 0.75 -11.70 5.04
CA PRO A 53 -0.56 -12.24 4.73
C PRO A 53 -0.63 -12.62 3.25
N ARG A 54 -1.22 -13.77 2.96
CA ARG A 54 -1.40 -14.26 1.57
C ARG A 54 -2.68 -13.69 0.99
N THR A 55 -2.63 -13.33 -0.30
CA THR A 55 -3.83 -12.94 -1.05
C THR A 55 -4.19 -14.07 -2.00
N ASP A 56 -5.44 -14.53 -1.91
CA ASP A 56 -5.99 -15.44 -2.89
C ASP A 56 -6.37 -14.63 -4.13
N THR A 57 -5.78 -14.96 -5.27
CA THR A 57 -6.03 -14.30 -6.55
C THR A 57 -6.58 -15.30 -7.55
N ALA A 58 -7.20 -14.82 -8.62
CA ALA A 58 -7.72 -15.70 -9.68
C ALA A 58 -6.63 -16.60 -10.32
N ALA A 59 -5.34 -16.27 -10.16
CA ALA A 59 -4.19 -17.03 -10.64
C ALA A 59 -3.50 -17.88 -9.55
N GLY A 60 -4.07 -17.95 -8.34
CA GLY A 60 -3.51 -18.63 -7.18
C GLY A 60 -2.98 -17.68 -6.10
N ILE A 61 -2.13 -18.19 -5.20
CA ILE A 61 -1.58 -17.38 -4.11
C ILE A 61 -0.45 -16.48 -4.64
N LEU A 62 -0.77 -15.20 -4.75
CA LEU A 62 0.16 -14.14 -5.17
C LEU A 62 0.12 -12.98 -4.18
N TYR A 63 1.10 -12.10 -4.28
CA TYR A 63 1.30 -10.96 -3.40
C TYR A 63 1.21 -9.67 -4.19
N THR A 64 0.63 -8.64 -3.60
CA THR A 64 0.57 -7.29 -4.14
C THR A 64 1.89 -6.55 -3.96
N ALA A 65 2.05 -5.42 -4.65
CA ALA A 65 3.18 -4.52 -4.43
C ALA A 65 3.30 -4.05 -2.97
N ALA A 66 2.17 -3.82 -2.29
CA ALA A 66 2.15 -3.43 -0.88
C ALA A 66 2.69 -4.53 0.04
N GLN A 67 2.32 -5.79 -0.21
CA GLN A 67 2.86 -6.94 0.52
C GLN A 67 4.35 -7.16 0.23
N ARG A 68 4.82 -6.90 -0.99
CA ARG A 68 6.24 -6.91 -1.32
C ARG A 68 7.02 -5.86 -0.53
N GLN A 69 6.51 -4.63 -0.44
CA GLN A 69 7.15 -3.58 0.34
C GLN A 69 7.14 -3.93 1.84
N TYR A 70 6.02 -4.43 2.36
CA TYR A 70 5.91 -4.86 3.74
C TYR A 70 6.94 -5.94 4.13
N ALA A 71 7.24 -6.89 3.22
CA ALA A 71 8.29 -7.87 3.44
C ALA A 71 9.69 -7.23 3.58
N VAL A 72 9.97 -6.18 2.80
CA VAL A 72 11.23 -5.41 2.89
C VAL A 72 11.30 -4.69 4.22
N ASP A 73 10.21 -4.04 4.64
CA ASP A 73 10.16 -3.29 5.90
C ASP A 73 10.41 -4.20 7.12
N ILE A 74 9.80 -5.40 7.13
CA ILE A 74 10.08 -6.44 8.15
C ILE A 74 11.56 -6.83 8.15
N ALA A 75 12.16 -7.02 6.98
CA ALA A 75 13.56 -7.43 6.89
C ALA A 75 14.51 -6.37 7.48
N VAL A 76 14.22 -5.09 7.25
CA VAL A 76 14.94 -3.97 7.85
C VAL A 76 14.78 -4.00 9.37
N GLU A 77 13.56 -4.13 9.87
CA GLU A 77 13.27 -4.17 11.30
C GLU A 77 13.99 -5.34 12.00
N LEU A 78 13.92 -6.54 11.43
CA LEU A 78 14.61 -7.73 11.96
C LEU A 78 16.12 -7.55 12.03
N ARG A 79 16.71 -6.86 11.04
CA ARG A 79 18.14 -6.55 11.02
C ARG A 79 18.49 -5.53 12.10
N SER A 80 17.69 -4.48 12.25
CA SER A 80 17.88 -3.46 13.29
C SER A 80 17.84 -4.04 14.70
N ARG A 81 17.01 -5.06 14.96
CA ARG A 81 16.91 -5.73 16.27
C ARG A 81 18.11 -6.62 16.64
N ARG A 82 18.99 -6.92 15.68
CA ARG A 82 20.16 -7.81 15.89
C ARG A 82 21.45 -7.05 16.24
N THR A 83 21.40 -5.71 16.23
CA THR A 83 22.54 -4.81 16.49
C THR A 83 22.38 -4.18 17.86
#